data_AF-A0A0C9SQZ4-F1
#
_entry.id   AF-A0A0C9SQZ4-F1
#
_cell.length_a   1.000
_cell.length_b   1.000
_cell.length_c   1.000
_cell.angle_alpha   90.00
_cell.angle_beta   90.00
_cell.angle_gamma   90.00
#
_symmetry.space_group_name_H-M   'P 1'
#
loop_
_entity.id
_entity.type
_entity.pdbx_description
1 polymer ?
#
loop_
_entity_poly.entity_id
_entity_poly.type
_entity_poly.pdbx_seq_one_letter_code
_entity_poly.pdbx_strand_id
1 'polypeptide(L)'
;MTTETAKTISLFRSDYSDKEEPADWFALLQLTLPESWTDDQMVRRFGKYMAPNSLAEEWFDNLPSSDKYDMGTLRKAFRKRWPPRKRPQWSRAQQCERIKGITIKEEDIGTWIQKPEERMGDYGQNIWAEQVMRLAQSMGDIHGILIEHAIEGAPRLLRDQLTEGYSSWEDFIEGVRAIRKETLDIEQRRLEENKAHDNAVANLQQQMIQMSL
;
A
#
# COMPACT_ATOMS: atom_id res chain seq x y z
N MET A 1 7.91 20.12 -31.63
CA MET A 1 8.83 19.03 -31.29
C MET A 1 8.64 18.73 -29.82
N THR A 2 7.95 17.65 -29.49
CA THR A 2 7.81 17.16 -28.11
C THR A 2 9.12 16.53 -27.70
N THR A 3 9.83 17.17 -26.77
CA THR A 3 10.99 16.59 -26.09
C THR A 3 10.49 15.41 -25.26
N GLU A 4 10.66 14.22 -25.83
CA GLU A 4 10.57 12.97 -25.09
C GLU A 4 11.72 12.98 -24.08
N THR A 5 11.41 13.23 -22.82
CA THR A 5 12.36 13.11 -21.72
C THR A 5 12.73 11.63 -21.62
N ALA A 6 13.87 11.27 -22.24
CA ALA A 6 14.45 9.95 -22.08
C ALA A 6 14.56 9.66 -20.58
N LYS A 7 13.81 8.67 -20.10
CA LYS A 7 13.88 8.23 -18.71
C LYS A 7 15.30 7.74 -18.43
N THR A 8 16.10 8.58 -17.78
CA THR A 8 17.44 8.21 -17.35
C THR A 8 17.33 7.32 -16.12
N ILE A 9 17.74 6.07 -16.26
CA ILE A 9 17.88 5.14 -15.13
C ILE A 9 19.21 5.42 -14.41
N SER A 10 19.18 5.40 -13.07
CA SER A 10 20.37 5.54 -12.23
C SER A 10 21.32 4.35 -12.37
N LEU A 11 22.60 4.57 -12.09
CA LEU A 11 23.59 3.49 -11.99
C LEU A 11 23.24 2.55 -10.83
N PHE A 12 23.44 1.25 -11.03
CA PHE A 12 23.15 0.20 -10.07
C PHE A 12 24.34 -0.03 -9.16
N ARG A 13 24.14 0.03 -7.84
CA ARG A 13 25.20 -0.13 -6.83
C ARG A 13 25.16 -1.49 -6.12
N SER A 14 24.00 -2.12 -6.02
CA SER A 14 23.73 -3.33 -5.24
C SER A 14 23.82 -3.13 -3.72
N ASP A 15 23.80 -1.91 -3.21
CA ASP A 15 23.86 -1.62 -1.77
C ASP A 15 22.47 -1.32 -1.17
N TYR A 16 21.41 -1.40 -1.98
CA TYR A 16 20.03 -1.04 -1.59
C TYR A 16 19.89 0.41 -1.08
N SER A 17 20.88 1.26 -1.36
CA SER A 17 20.80 2.71 -1.09
C SER A 17 19.70 3.35 -1.94
N ASP A 18 19.19 4.50 -1.52
CA ASP A 18 18.20 5.28 -2.28
C ASP A 18 16.94 4.50 -2.72
N LYS A 19 16.54 3.47 -1.94
CA LYS A 19 15.44 2.55 -2.26
C LYS A 19 15.66 1.75 -3.55
N GLU A 20 16.92 1.50 -3.91
CA GLU A 20 17.30 0.65 -5.04
C GLU A 20 16.75 -0.77 -4.84
N GLU A 21 15.74 -1.14 -5.62
CA GLU A 21 15.20 -2.49 -5.68
C GLU A 21 15.71 -3.18 -6.96
N PRO A 22 16.59 -4.19 -6.86
CA PRO A 22 17.26 -4.79 -8.02
C PRO A 22 16.30 -5.29 -9.11
N ALA A 23 15.16 -5.85 -8.72
CA ALA A 23 14.16 -6.36 -9.66
C ALA A 23 13.51 -5.23 -10.47
N ASP A 24 13.16 -4.12 -9.81
CA ASP A 24 12.55 -2.95 -10.44
C ASP A 24 13.57 -2.24 -11.33
N TRP A 25 14.79 -2.07 -10.84
CA TRP A 25 15.90 -1.50 -11.60
C TRP A 25 16.18 -2.28 -12.90
N PHE A 26 16.28 -3.62 -12.82
CA PHE A 26 16.52 -4.44 -14.00
C PHE A 26 15.37 -4.31 -15.01
N ALA A 27 14.12 -4.28 -14.55
CA ALA A 27 12.96 -4.09 -15.42
C ALA A 27 12.98 -2.71 -16.12
N LEU A 28 13.33 -1.65 -15.39
CA LEU A 28 13.49 -0.31 -15.96
C LEU A 28 14.61 -0.29 -17.00
N LEU A 29 15.75 -0.95 -16.74
CA LEU A 29 16.83 -1.04 -17.72
C LEU A 29 16.32 -1.69 -19.01
N GLN A 30 15.59 -2.80 -18.93
CA GLN A 30 15.06 -3.48 -20.10
C GLN A 30 14.16 -2.57 -20.95
N LEU A 31 13.36 -1.69 -20.33
CA LEU A 31 12.55 -0.72 -21.04
C LEU A 31 13.37 0.37 -21.76
N THR A 32 14.63 0.58 -21.37
CA THR A 32 15.53 1.53 -22.06
C THR A 32 16.33 0.92 -23.20
N LEU A 33 16.34 -0.42 -23.33
CA LEU A 33 17.10 -1.11 -24.37
C LEU A 33 16.30 -1.16 -25.67
N PRO A 34 16.85 -0.71 -26.82
CA PRO A 34 16.16 -0.83 -28.10
C PRO A 34 15.94 -2.28 -28.52
N GLU A 35 14.76 -2.61 -29.04
CA GLU A 35 14.43 -3.96 -29.53
C GLU A 35 15.32 -4.40 -30.70
N SER A 36 15.91 -3.46 -31.43
CA SER A 36 16.80 -3.72 -32.56
C SER A 36 18.22 -4.13 -32.16
N TRP A 37 18.57 -4.08 -30.86
CA TRP A 37 19.90 -4.43 -30.39
C TRP A 37 20.10 -5.94 -30.32
N THR A 38 21.33 -6.36 -30.60
CA THR A 38 21.80 -7.72 -30.35
C THR A 38 22.01 -7.96 -28.86
N ASP A 39 21.95 -9.22 -28.42
CA ASP A 39 22.22 -9.60 -27.03
C ASP A 39 23.59 -9.08 -26.54
N ASP A 40 24.62 -9.17 -27.37
CA ASP A 40 25.97 -8.69 -27.06
C ASP A 40 26.01 -7.15 -26.84
N GLN A 41 25.24 -6.39 -27.62
CA GLN A 41 25.08 -4.94 -27.38
C GLN A 41 24.33 -4.66 -26.06
N MET A 42 23.28 -5.42 -25.77
CA MET A 42 22.50 -5.27 -24.54
C MET A 42 23.31 -5.64 -23.29
N VAL A 43 24.07 -6.74 -23.32
CA VAL A 43 24.96 -7.17 -22.24
C VAL A 43 26.07 -6.14 -21.99
N ARG A 44 26.70 -5.62 -23.05
CA ARG A 44 27.68 -4.53 -22.91
C ARG A 44 27.05 -3.28 -22.31
N ARG A 45 25.82 -2.95 -22.69
CA ARG A 45 25.10 -1.81 -22.11
C ARG A 45 24.76 -2.04 -20.64
N PHE A 46 24.34 -3.23 -20.27
CA PHE A 46 24.08 -3.61 -18.88
C PHE A 46 25.31 -3.31 -18.00
N GLY A 47 26.49 -3.75 -18.41
CA GLY A 47 27.74 -3.51 -17.66
C GLY A 47 28.02 -2.02 -17.43
N LYS A 48 27.70 -1.15 -18.41
CA LYS A 48 27.87 0.31 -18.28
C LYS A 48 26.95 0.97 -17.25
N TYR A 49 25.91 0.28 -16.83
CA TYR A 49 25.04 0.77 -15.77
C TYR A 49 25.45 0.31 -14.37
N MET A 50 26.48 -0.52 -14.24
CA MET A 50 27.05 -0.79 -12.92
C MET A 50 27.77 0.46 -12.43
N ALA A 51 27.56 0.84 -11.16
CA ALA A 51 28.22 1.99 -10.59
C ALA A 51 29.73 1.70 -10.39
N PRO A 52 30.63 2.63 -10.71
CA PRO A 52 32.05 2.45 -10.48
C PRO A 52 32.39 2.17 -9.01
N ASN A 53 33.30 1.24 -8.75
CA ASN A 53 33.72 0.77 -7.43
C ASN A 53 32.55 0.26 -6.57
N SER A 54 31.55 -0.36 -7.19
CA SER A 54 30.39 -0.92 -6.49
C SER A 54 30.41 -2.45 -6.47
N LEU A 55 29.61 -3.03 -5.57
CA LEU A 55 29.38 -4.47 -5.50
C LEU A 55 28.75 -5.02 -6.79
N ALA A 56 28.00 -4.17 -7.50
CA ALA A 56 27.38 -4.53 -8.77
C ALA A 56 28.42 -4.65 -9.90
N GLU A 57 29.37 -3.72 -9.96
CA GLU A 57 30.48 -3.76 -10.94
C GLU A 57 31.38 -4.96 -10.67
N GLU A 58 31.81 -5.16 -9.41
CA GLU A 58 32.62 -6.31 -9.01
C GLU A 58 31.93 -7.63 -9.36
N TRP A 59 30.62 -7.74 -9.09
CA TRP A 59 29.85 -8.93 -9.47
C TRP A 59 29.82 -9.14 -10.98
N PHE A 60 29.51 -8.08 -11.75
CA PHE A 60 29.42 -8.18 -13.20
C PHE A 60 30.76 -8.57 -13.80
N ASP A 61 31.87 -7.98 -13.35
CA ASP A 61 33.20 -8.30 -13.87
C ASP A 61 33.59 -9.76 -13.62
N ASN A 62 33.24 -10.30 -12.45
CA ASN A 62 33.52 -11.67 -12.05
C ASN A 62 32.54 -12.73 -12.63
N LEU A 63 31.50 -12.31 -13.37
CA LEU A 63 30.58 -13.27 -14.00
C LEU A 63 31.28 -14.08 -15.11
N PRO A 64 31.08 -15.42 -15.17
CA PRO A 64 31.56 -16.25 -16.26
C PRO A 64 31.02 -15.81 -17.63
N SER A 65 31.81 -16.04 -18.69
CA SER A 65 31.37 -15.73 -20.07
C SER A 65 30.07 -16.42 -20.47
N SER A 66 29.79 -17.61 -19.92
CA SER A 66 28.52 -18.33 -20.13
C SER A 66 27.31 -17.59 -19.56
N ASP A 67 27.48 -16.86 -18.47
CA ASP A 67 26.39 -16.09 -17.85
C ASP A 67 26.21 -14.73 -18.53
N LYS A 68 27.23 -14.23 -19.25
CA LYS A 68 27.20 -13.03 -20.09
C LYS A 68 26.85 -13.31 -21.57
N TYR A 69 26.51 -14.55 -21.93
CA TYR A 69 26.33 -14.94 -23.31
C TYR A 69 25.15 -14.21 -23.99
N ASP A 70 24.01 -14.14 -23.30
CA ASP A 70 22.82 -13.43 -23.77
C ASP A 70 22.08 -12.73 -22.62
N MET A 71 21.08 -11.91 -22.95
CA MET A 71 20.30 -11.20 -21.92
C MET A 71 19.45 -12.15 -21.06
N GLY A 72 19.10 -13.32 -21.57
CA GLY A 72 18.41 -14.37 -20.84
C GLY A 72 19.27 -15.00 -19.74
N THR A 73 20.51 -15.37 -20.05
CA THR A 73 21.49 -15.92 -19.10
C THR A 73 21.88 -14.86 -18.07
N LEU A 74 22.12 -13.63 -18.52
CA LEU A 74 22.47 -12.53 -17.63
C LEU A 74 21.35 -12.22 -16.64
N ARG A 75 20.10 -12.20 -17.11
CA ARG A 75 18.92 -12.04 -16.23
C ARG A 75 18.79 -13.17 -15.21
N LYS A 76 19.09 -14.42 -15.58
CA LYS A 76 19.08 -15.55 -14.64
C LYS A 76 20.17 -15.39 -13.57
N ALA A 77 21.38 -15.05 -13.98
CA ALA A 77 22.50 -14.79 -13.06
C ALA A 77 22.18 -13.63 -12.12
N PHE A 78 21.61 -12.54 -12.66
CA PHE A 78 21.17 -11.38 -11.89
C PHE A 78 20.13 -11.76 -10.82
N ARG A 79 19.06 -12.47 -11.21
CA ARG A 79 18.01 -12.92 -10.27
C ARG A 79 18.51 -13.95 -9.26
N LYS A 80 19.58 -14.68 -9.57
CA LYS A 80 20.24 -15.58 -8.61
C LYS A 80 21.00 -14.78 -7.55
N ARG A 81 21.68 -13.69 -7.95
CA ARG A 81 22.43 -12.82 -7.04
C ARG A 81 21.51 -11.93 -6.20
N TRP A 82 20.51 -11.32 -6.83
CA TRP A 82 19.50 -10.47 -6.22
C TRP A 82 18.11 -11.05 -6.48
N PRO A 83 17.68 -12.04 -5.67
CA PRO A 83 16.36 -12.62 -5.83
C PRO A 83 15.28 -11.56 -5.58
N PRO A 84 14.22 -11.51 -6.40
CA PRO A 84 13.09 -10.62 -6.13
C PRO A 84 12.54 -10.86 -4.73
N ARG A 85 12.13 -9.80 -4.04
CA ARG A 85 11.47 -9.95 -2.75
C ARG A 85 10.28 -10.88 -2.90
N LYS A 86 10.28 -11.98 -2.14
CA LYS A 86 9.11 -12.84 -2.05
C LYS A 86 7.99 -12.02 -1.43
N ARG A 87 6.81 -12.07 -2.05
CA ARG A 87 5.61 -11.54 -1.40
C ARG A 87 5.47 -12.28 -0.06
N PRO A 88 5.30 -11.57 1.06
CA PRO A 88 5.06 -12.24 2.33
C PRO A 88 3.82 -13.13 2.18
N GLN A 89 3.96 -14.41 2.50
CA GLN A 89 2.81 -15.28 2.67
C GLN A 89 2.29 -15.08 4.08
N TRP A 90 1.32 -14.18 4.20
CA TRP A 90 0.65 -13.92 5.46
C TRP A 90 -0.19 -15.13 5.86
N SER A 91 -0.09 -15.53 7.13
CA SER A 91 -1.08 -16.46 7.68
C SER A 91 -2.46 -15.79 7.71
N ARG A 92 -3.53 -16.58 7.78
CA ARG A 92 -4.89 -16.02 7.88
C ARG A 92 -5.04 -15.06 9.05
N ALA A 93 -4.47 -15.39 10.21
CA ALA A 93 -4.48 -14.53 11.38
C ALA A 93 -3.80 -13.17 11.12
N GLN A 94 -2.64 -13.17 10.45
CA GLN A 94 -1.94 -11.95 10.10
C GLN A 94 -2.69 -11.11 9.05
N GLN A 95 -3.38 -11.76 8.10
CA GLN A 95 -4.25 -11.06 7.16
C GLN A 95 -5.39 -10.35 7.89
N CYS A 96 -6.06 -11.05 8.81
CA CYS A 96 -7.14 -10.47 9.63
C CYS A 96 -6.62 -9.29 10.48
N GLU A 97 -5.49 -9.46 11.15
CA GLU A 97 -4.86 -8.40 11.96
C GLU A 97 -4.54 -7.15 11.11
N ARG A 98 -3.96 -7.35 9.92
CA ARG A 98 -3.60 -6.25 9.01
C ARG A 98 -4.82 -5.51 8.48
N ILE A 99 -5.88 -6.21 8.13
CA ILE A 99 -7.12 -5.59 7.66
C ILE A 99 -7.75 -4.76 8.77
N LYS A 100 -7.83 -5.31 9.99
CA LYS A 100 -8.33 -4.58 11.17
C LYS A 100 -7.47 -3.37 11.53
N GLY A 101 -6.16 -3.44 11.25
CA GLY A 101 -5.22 -2.36 11.50
C GLY A 101 -5.33 -1.17 10.54
N ILE A 102 -6.04 -1.30 9.41
CA ILE A 102 -6.35 -0.17 8.55
C ILE A 102 -7.60 0.51 9.08
N THR A 103 -7.39 1.57 9.86
CA THR A 103 -8.48 2.34 10.49
C THR A 103 -8.56 3.74 9.88
N ILE A 104 -9.77 4.27 9.83
CA ILE A 104 -10.01 5.70 9.60
C ILE A 104 -10.16 6.43 10.94
N LYS A 105 -9.77 7.70 11.00
CA LYS A 105 -10.02 8.53 12.17
C LYS A 105 -11.47 9.00 12.21
N GLU A 106 -12.03 9.20 13.40
CA GLU A 106 -13.43 9.65 13.52
C GLU A 106 -13.65 10.99 12.80
N GLU A 107 -12.69 11.93 12.89
CA GLU A 107 -12.78 13.25 12.24
C GLU A 107 -12.76 13.22 10.71
N ASP A 108 -12.26 12.13 10.12
CA ASP A 108 -12.14 11.96 8.67
C ASP A 108 -13.42 11.35 8.07
N ILE A 109 -14.31 10.77 8.90
CA ILE A 109 -15.58 10.17 8.46
C ILE A 109 -16.56 11.29 8.06
N GLY A 110 -17.12 11.21 6.84
CA GLY A 110 -18.04 12.23 6.32
C GLY A 110 -17.35 13.54 5.87
N THR A 111 -16.02 13.61 6.01
CA THR A 111 -15.19 14.74 5.58
C THR A 111 -14.66 14.50 4.17
N TRP A 112 -14.72 15.53 3.32
CA TRP A 112 -14.10 15.49 1.99
C TRP A 112 -12.60 15.67 2.11
N ILE A 113 -11.84 14.67 1.66
CA ILE A 113 -10.38 14.66 1.72
C ILE A 113 -9.84 14.70 0.29
N GLN A 114 -9.03 15.72 0.01
CA GLN A 114 -8.27 15.82 -1.23
C GLN A 114 -6.80 15.99 -0.88
N LYS A 115 -5.97 15.00 -1.23
CA LYS A 115 -4.52 15.15 -1.07
C LYS A 115 -3.96 16.09 -2.14
N PRO A 116 -2.93 16.90 -1.82
CA PRO A 116 -2.33 17.82 -2.79
C PRO A 116 -1.86 17.16 -4.08
N GLU A 117 -1.40 15.91 -3.99
CA GLU A 117 -0.92 15.09 -5.11
C GLU A 117 -2.03 14.37 -5.91
N GLU A 118 -3.28 14.39 -5.43
CA GLU A 118 -4.40 13.68 -6.04
C GLU A 118 -5.34 14.64 -6.79
N ARG A 119 -5.68 14.29 -8.04
CA ARG A 119 -6.48 15.13 -8.94
C ARG A 119 -7.93 15.27 -8.49
N MET A 120 -8.43 14.30 -7.74
CA MET A 120 -9.79 14.24 -7.20
C MET A 120 -9.71 13.79 -5.76
N GLY A 121 -10.47 14.46 -4.89
CA GLY A 121 -10.71 13.98 -3.52
C GLY A 121 -11.91 13.05 -3.46
N ASP A 122 -12.12 12.46 -2.29
CA ASP A 122 -13.32 11.70 -1.96
C ASP A 122 -13.58 11.81 -0.45
N TYR A 123 -14.72 11.33 0.02
CA TYR A 123 -15.00 11.24 1.44
C TYR A 123 -14.06 10.25 2.12
N GLY A 124 -13.64 10.55 3.35
CA GLY A 124 -12.65 9.75 4.07
C GLY A 124 -13.00 8.27 4.15
N GLN A 125 -14.27 7.92 4.40
CA GLN A 125 -14.70 6.53 4.46
C GLN A 125 -14.53 5.79 3.13
N ASN A 126 -14.70 6.47 2.00
CA ASN A 126 -14.51 5.87 0.67
C ASN A 126 -13.02 5.58 0.43
N ILE A 127 -12.15 6.55 0.78
CA ILE A 127 -10.69 6.39 0.68
C ILE A 127 -10.22 5.24 1.57
N TRP A 128 -10.73 5.16 2.80
CA TRP A 128 -10.43 4.05 3.71
C TRP A 128 -10.86 2.71 3.12
N ALA A 129 -12.09 2.59 2.63
CA ALA A 129 -12.60 1.33 2.09
C ALA A 129 -11.77 0.87 0.88
N GLU A 130 -11.37 1.78 0.01
CA GLU A 130 -10.46 1.47 -1.11
C GLU A 130 -9.08 1.01 -0.63
N GLN A 131 -8.52 1.62 0.41
CA GLN A 131 -7.23 1.21 0.98
C GLN A 131 -7.32 -0.20 1.56
N VAL A 132 -8.39 -0.51 2.28
CA VAL A 132 -8.63 -1.85 2.84
C VAL A 132 -8.75 -2.89 1.73
N MET A 133 -9.56 -2.63 0.70
CA MET A 133 -9.71 -3.51 -0.46
C MET A 133 -8.37 -3.76 -1.16
N ARG A 134 -7.60 -2.70 -1.45
CA ARG A 134 -6.30 -2.82 -2.12
C ARG A 134 -5.31 -3.66 -1.29
N LEU A 135 -5.32 -3.48 0.04
CA LEU A 135 -4.52 -4.30 0.94
C LEU A 135 -4.95 -5.76 0.89
N ALA A 136 -6.26 -6.05 1.00
CA ALA A 136 -6.80 -7.41 0.94
C ALA A 136 -6.42 -8.12 -0.37
N GLN A 137 -6.63 -7.47 -1.50
CA GLN A 137 -6.28 -7.99 -2.82
C GLN A 137 -4.77 -8.21 -2.96
N SER A 138 -3.93 -7.35 -2.38
CA SER A 138 -2.47 -7.55 -2.37
C SER A 138 -2.04 -8.81 -1.61
N MET A 139 -2.85 -9.26 -0.64
CA MET A 139 -2.68 -10.50 0.12
C MET A 139 -3.36 -11.72 -0.54
N GLY A 140 -3.99 -11.53 -1.71
CA GLY A 140 -4.65 -12.57 -2.48
C GLY A 140 -6.14 -12.75 -2.17
N ASP A 141 -6.74 -11.91 -1.34
CA ASP A 141 -8.16 -11.99 -1.00
C ASP A 141 -9.04 -11.29 -2.05
N ILE A 142 -9.17 -11.92 -3.23
CA ILE A 142 -9.95 -11.36 -4.35
C ILE A 142 -11.46 -11.50 -4.12
N HIS A 143 -11.88 -12.53 -3.38
CA HIS A 143 -13.30 -12.88 -3.18
C HIS A 143 -13.93 -12.28 -1.93
N GLY A 144 -13.28 -11.33 -1.26
CA GLY A 144 -13.88 -10.62 -0.13
C GLY A 144 -13.98 -11.42 1.17
N ILE A 145 -13.17 -12.47 1.36
CA ILE A 145 -13.22 -13.30 2.57
C ILE A 145 -12.81 -12.48 3.81
N LEU A 146 -12.10 -11.35 3.66
CA LEU A 146 -11.68 -10.49 4.77
C LEU A 146 -12.62 -9.31 5.05
N ILE A 147 -13.73 -9.15 4.32
CA ILE A 147 -14.63 -7.99 4.46
C ILE A 147 -15.21 -7.88 5.88
N GLU A 148 -15.65 -8.98 6.48
CA GLU A 148 -16.17 -8.96 7.86
C GLU A 148 -15.13 -8.39 8.84
N HIS A 149 -13.86 -8.74 8.67
CA HIS A 149 -12.79 -8.22 9.51
C HIS A 149 -12.49 -6.74 9.25
N ALA A 150 -12.72 -6.24 8.04
CA ALA A 150 -12.65 -4.81 7.74
C ALA A 150 -13.74 -4.05 8.50
N ILE A 151 -14.97 -4.57 8.50
CA ILE A 151 -16.10 -4.00 9.22
C ILE A 151 -15.85 -4.03 10.74
N GLU A 152 -15.34 -5.15 11.26
CA GLU A 152 -14.97 -5.28 12.69
C GLU A 152 -13.92 -4.26 13.14
N GLY A 153 -12.96 -3.92 12.27
CA GLY A 153 -11.90 -2.95 12.54
C GLY A 153 -12.30 -1.48 12.34
N ALA A 154 -13.44 -1.22 11.71
CA ALA A 154 -13.90 0.14 11.47
C ALA A 154 -14.35 0.84 12.77
N PRO A 155 -14.19 2.18 12.88
CA PRO A 155 -14.79 2.94 13.96
C PRO A 155 -16.29 2.70 14.05
N ARG A 156 -16.82 2.71 15.26
CA ARG A 156 -18.23 2.39 15.53
C ARG A 156 -19.19 3.23 14.68
N LEU A 157 -18.89 4.52 14.51
CA LEU A 157 -19.66 5.46 13.69
C LEU A 157 -19.91 4.93 12.26
N LEU A 158 -18.90 4.31 11.66
CA LEU A 158 -18.98 3.74 10.32
C LEU A 158 -19.52 2.30 10.35
N ARG A 159 -19.06 1.50 11.30
CA ARG A 159 -19.45 0.08 11.45
C ARG A 159 -20.96 -0.08 11.61
N ASP A 160 -21.59 0.77 12.42
CA ASP A 160 -23.04 0.68 12.70
C ASP A 160 -23.89 1.02 11.45
N GLN A 161 -23.29 1.54 10.37
CA GLN A 161 -23.93 1.82 9.07
C GLN A 161 -23.67 0.75 8.01
N LEU A 162 -22.73 -0.16 8.25
CA LEU A 162 -22.37 -1.20 7.31
C LEU A 162 -23.19 -2.45 7.58
N THR A 163 -23.81 -3.00 6.54
CA THR A 163 -24.52 -4.27 6.61
C THR A 163 -23.56 -5.45 6.64
N GLU A 164 -23.98 -6.58 7.22
CA GLU A 164 -23.26 -7.84 7.07
C GLU A 164 -23.55 -8.48 5.69
N GLY A 165 -22.67 -9.38 5.23
CA GLY A 165 -22.95 -10.25 4.09
C GLY A 165 -22.64 -9.70 2.69
N TYR A 166 -21.76 -8.70 2.56
CA TYR A 166 -21.22 -8.31 1.25
C TYR A 166 -20.54 -9.49 0.55
N SER A 167 -20.88 -9.72 -0.73
CA SER A 167 -20.41 -10.89 -1.48
C SER A 167 -19.10 -10.67 -2.24
N SER A 168 -18.68 -9.40 -2.37
CA SER A 168 -17.48 -8.97 -3.06
C SER A 168 -16.94 -7.66 -2.48
N TRP A 169 -15.69 -7.34 -2.79
CA TRP A 169 -15.12 -6.05 -2.40
C TRP A 169 -15.83 -4.89 -3.09
N GLU A 170 -16.28 -5.07 -4.32
CA GLU A 170 -17.05 -4.09 -5.07
C GLU A 170 -18.38 -3.77 -4.35
N ASP A 171 -19.11 -4.79 -3.89
CA ASP A 171 -20.34 -4.60 -3.12
C ASP A 171 -20.08 -3.82 -1.82
N PHE A 172 -18.98 -4.15 -1.14
CA PHE A 172 -18.56 -3.46 0.08
C PHE A 172 -18.25 -1.99 -0.16
N ILE A 173 -17.49 -1.66 -1.23
CA ILE A 173 -17.19 -0.27 -1.60
C ILE A 173 -18.47 0.50 -1.91
N GLU A 174 -19.39 -0.08 -2.69
CA GLU A 174 -20.66 0.57 -2.99
C GLU A 174 -21.54 0.74 -1.75
N GLY A 175 -21.52 -0.24 -0.84
CA GLY A 175 -22.16 -0.12 0.48
C GLY A 175 -21.63 1.05 1.30
N VAL A 176 -20.30 1.23 1.34
CA VAL A 176 -19.67 2.38 2.02
C VAL A 176 -20.04 3.71 1.35
N ARG A 177 -20.00 3.77 0.01
CA ARG A 177 -20.35 4.97 -0.76
C ARG A 177 -21.82 5.37 -0.62
N ALA A 178 -22.70 4.40 -0.40
CA ALA A 178 -24.13 4.63 -0.18
C ALA A 178 -24.44 5.24 1.20
N ILE A 179 -23.48 5.29 2.12
CA ILE A 179 -23.68 5.91 3.43
C ILE A 179 -23.88 7.40 3.25
N ARG A 180 -25.09 7.86 3.61
CA ARG A 180 -25.46 9.26 3.52
C ARG A 180 -24.79 10.08 4.61
N LYS A 181 -24.30 11.27 4.24
CA LYS A 181 -23.68 12.20 5.18
C LYS A 181 -24.61 12.55 6.34
N GLU A 182 -25.90 12.74 6.08
CA GLU A 182 -26.87 13.09 7.11
C GLU A 182 -26.97 12.02 8.21
N THR A 183 -26.79 10.75 7.84
CA THR A 183 -26.79 9.65 8.79
C THR A 183 -25.55 9.69 9.68
N LEU A 184 -24.38 10.00 9.11
CA LEU A 184 -23.14 10.18 9.87
C LEU A 184 -23.23 11.39 10.83
N ASP A 185 -23.81 12.50 10.38
CA ASP A 185 -24.00 13.70 11.21
C ASP A 185 -24.96 13.49 12.39
N ILE A 186 -25.94 12.59 12.26
CA ILE A 186 -26.86 12.22 13.35
C ILE A 186 -26.13 11.36 14.38
N GLU A 187 -25.42 10.33 13.94
CA GLU A 187 -24.71 9.43 14.85
C GLU A 187 -23.53 10.13 15.55
N GLN A 188 -22.85 11.05 14.86
CA GLN A 188 -21.80 11.88 15.47
C GLN A 188 -22.35 12.73 16.62
N ARG A 189 -23.49 13.41 16.41
CA ARG A 189 -24.16 14.18 17.48
C ARG A 189 -24.58 13.30 18.65
N ARG A 190 -25.15 12.13 18.37
CA ARG A 190 -25.52 11.17 19.41
C ARG A 190 -24.30 10.71 20.23
N LEU A 191 -23.15 10.50 19.57
CA LEU A 191 -21.91 10.13 20.25
C LEU A 191 -21.39 11.26 21.13
N GLU A 192 -21.47 12.51 20.68
CA GLU A 192 -21.10 13.70 21.45
C GLU A 192 -22.02 13.91 22.67
N GLU A 193 -23.32 13.74 22.50
CA GLU A 193 -24.30 13.80 23.59
C GLU A 193 -24.06 12.72 24.64
N ASN A 194 -23.78 11.48 24.22
CA ASN A 194 -23.45 10.38 25.14
C ASN A 194 -22.14 10.67 25.91
N LYS A 195 -21.09 11.13 25.21
CA LYS A 195 -19.83 11.53 25.85
C LYS A 195 -20.05 12.66 26.87
N ALA A 196 -20.88 13.65 26.55
CA ALA A 196 -21.21 14.74 27.46
C ALA A 196 -21.99 14.26 28.70
N HIS A 197 -22.94 13.36 28.51
CA HIS A 197 -23.70 12.73 29.60
C HIS A 197 -22.77 11.93 30.53
N ASP A 198 -21.91 11.06 29.97
CA ASP A 198 -21.00 10.23 30.77
C ASP A 198 -20.01 11.08 31.57
N ASN A 199 -19.50 12.17 30.97
CA ASN A 199 -18.65 13.12 31.68
C ASN A 199 -19.39 13.83 32.83
N ALA A 200 -20.66 14.21 32.63
CA ALA A 200 -21.47 14.80 33.69
C ALA A 200 -21.70 13.83 34.85
N VAL A 201 -21.99 12.56 34.55
CA VAL A 201 -22.14 11.50 35.56
C VAL A 201 -20.84 11.30 36.34
N ALA A 202 -19.70 11.20 35.65
CA ALA A 202 -18.40 11.03 36.27
C ALA A 202 -18.04 12.21 37.19
N ASN A 203 -18.30 13.44 36.76
CA ASN A 203 -18.07 14.64 37.56
C ASN A 203 -18.94 14.67 38.83
N LEU A 204 -20.22 14.31 38.73
CA LEU A 204 -21.12 14.22 39.89
C LEU A 204 -20.66 13.15 40.89
N GLN A 205 -20.22 11.98 40.39
CA GLN A 205 -19.67 10.93 41.24
C GLN A 205 -18.41 11.39 41.99
N GLN A 206 -17.50 12.11 41.32
CA GLN A 206 -16.31 12.67 41.96
C GLN A 206 -16.66 13.71 43.04
N GLN A 207 -17.63 14.59 42.77
CA GLN A 207 -18.09 15.57 43.76
C GLN A 207 -18.72 14.89 44.99
N MET A 208 -19.53 13.85 44.79
CA MET A 208 -20.10 13.08 45.89
C MET A 208 -19.03 12.43 46.77
N ILE A 209 -17.98 11.87 46.16
CA ILE A 209 -16.84 11.27 46.88
C ILE A 209 -16.10 12.34 47.69
N GLN A 210 -15.84 13.51 47.11
CA GLN A 210 -15.14 14.61 47.78
C GLN A 210 -15.93 15.24 48.93
N MET A 211 -17.27 15.25 48.88
CA MET A 211 -18.12 15.75 49.98
C MET A 211 -18.31 14.74 51.12
N SER A 212 -17.94 13.48 50.89
CA SER A 212 -18.06 12.38 51.86
C SER A 212 -16.78 12.10 52.66
N LEU A 213 -15.71 12.87 52.40
CA LEU A 213 -14.42 12.87 53.11
C LEU A 213 -14.31 14.11 54.01
#